data_AF-A0AA43UGH7-F1
#
_entry.id   AF-A0AA43UGH7-F1
#
_cell.length_a   1.000
_cell.length_b   1.000
_cell.length_c   1.000
_cell.angle_alpha   90.00
_cell.angle_beta   90.00
_cell.angle_gamma   90.00
#
_symmetry.space_group_name_H-M   'P 1'
#
loop_
_entity.id
_entity.type
_entity.pdbx_description
1 polymer ?
#
loop_
_entity_poly.entity_id
_entity_poly.type
_entity_poly.pdbx_seq_one_letter_code
_entity_poly.pdbx_strand_id
1 'polypeptide(L)' 'MKIEKEAERILNKFSEALNQIPDLEETQYVVDNVNRTREDEKVSKNPEKILRNAHVDADGKVIAEKGKWVK' A
#
# COMPACT_ATOMS: atom_id res chain seq x y z
N MET A 1 18.51 -19.29 9.16
CA MET A 1 18.25 -19.77 10.54
C MET A 1 17.51 -18.80 11.46
N LYS A 2 18.01 -17.60 11.82
CA LYS A 2 17.24 -16.68 12.70
C LYS A 2 15.95 -16.15 12.03
N ILE A 3 16.07 -15.74 10.76
CA ILE A 3 14.95 -15.21 9.95
C ILE A 3 13.90 -16.30 9.72
N GLU A 4 14.30 -17.53 9.41
CA GLU A 4 13.39 -18.67 9.21
C GLU A 4 12.58 -18.96 10.47
N LYS A 5 13.24 -19.05 11.64
CA LYS A 5 12.55 -19.28 12.92
C LYS A 5 11.60 -18.14 13.29
N GLU A 6 11.96 -16.91 12.94
CA GLU A 6 11.08 -15.77 13.16
C GLU A 6 9.87 -15.78 12.21
N ALA A 7 10.07 -16.15 10.95
CA ALA A 7 9.00 -16.33 9.98
C ALA A 7 8.03 -17.45 10.41
N GLU A 8 8.54 -18.60 10.84
CA GLU A 8 7.71 -19.69 11.39
C GLU A 8 6.90 -19.23 12.61
N ARG A 9 7.52 -18.47 13.51
CA ARG A 9 6.82 -17.92 14.69
C ARG A 9 5.69 -16.97 14.28
N ILE A 10 5.90 -16.15 13.25
CA ILE A 10 4.86 -15.26 12.72
C ILE A 10 3.73 -16.09 12.10
N LEU A 11 4.06 -17.05 11.24
CA LEU A 11 3.08 -17.91 10.58
C LEU A 11 2.21 -18.67 11.59
N ASN A 12 2.82 -19.27 12.62
CA ASN A 12 2.08 -20.01 13.64
C ASN A 12 1.10 -19.11 14.40
N LYS A 13 1.53 -17.90 14.79
CA LYS A 13 0.65 -16.93 15.46
C LYS A 13 -0.52 -16.49 14.58
N PHE A 14 -0.27 -16.28 13.29
CA PHE A 14 -1.33 -15.95 12.34
C PHE A 14 -2.32 -17.10 12.17
N SER A 15 -1.83 -18.33 12.01
CA SER A 15 -2.69 -19.52 11.90
C SER A 15 -3.56 -19.73 13.14
N GLU A 16 -2.99 -19.58 14.34
CA GLU A 16 -3.75 -19.67 15.59
C GLU A 16 -4.84 -18.61 15.70
N ALA A 17 -4.56 -17.39 15.25
CA ALA A 17 -5.54 -16.30 15.24
C ALA A 17 -6.66 -16.55 14.22
N LEU A 18 -6.34 -17.07 13.03
CA LEU A 18 -7.32 -17.37 11.98
C LEU A 18 -8.31 -18.45 12.43
N ASN A 19 -7.89 -19.44 13.22
CA ASN A 19 -8.78 -20.48 13.76
C ASN A 19 -9.88 -19.94 14.68
N GLN A 20 -9.73 -18.72 15.23
CA GLN A 20 -10.72 -18.09 16.10
C GLN A 20 -11.71 -17.21 15.33
N ILE A 21 -11.44 -16.94 14.05
CA ILE A 21 -12.31 -16.13 13.21
C ILE A 21 -13.36 -17.06 12.59
N PRO A 22 -14.66 -16.82 12.80
CA PRO A 22 -15.69 -17.60 12.14
C PRO A 22 -15.59 -17.42 10.62
N ASP A 23 -15.89 -18.48 9.87
CA ASP A 23 -16.03 -18.38 8.41
C ASP A 23 -17.11 -17.34 8.10
N LEU A 24 -16.67 -16.20 7.60
CA LEU A 24 -17.51 -15.08 7.20
C LEU A 24 -17.57 -15.06 5.69
N GLU A 25 -18.78 -15.02 5.14
CA GLU A 25 -18.99 -14.65 3.74
C GLU A 25 -18.30 -13.30 3.48
N GLU A 26 -17.51 -13.21 2.39
CA GLU A 26 -16.87 -11.97 2.00
C GLU A 26 -17.94 -10.88 1.83
N THR A 27 -18.03 -9.98 2.80
CA THR A 27 -18.93 -8.84 2.70
C THR A 27 -18.24 -7.80 1.83
N GLN A 28 -18.47 -7.90 0.52
CA GLN A 28 -18.17 -6.78 -0.38
C GLN A 28 -19.14 -5.66 -0.01
N TYR A 29 -18.63 -4.56 0.55
CA TYR A 29 -19.40 -3.34 0.69
C TYR A 29 -19.64 -2.76 -0.71
N VAL A 30 -20.62 -3.31 -1.42
CA VAL A 30 -21.21 -2.67 -2.58
C VAL A 30 -22.08 -1.56 -2.01
N VAL A 31 -21.45 -0.43 -1.68
CA VAL A 31 -22.18 0.80 -1.34
C VAL A 31 -23.06 1.09 -2.55
N ASP A 32 -24.37 1.02 -2.37
CA ASP A 32 -25.43 1.14 -3.38
C ASP A 32 -24.96 1.89 -4.64
N ASN A 33 -24.68 1.14 -5.71
CA ASN A 33 -24.63 1.49 -7.13
C ASN A 33 -24.70 2.98 -7.56
N VAL A 34 -23.97 3.88 -6.94
CA VAL A 34 -23.78 5.23 -7.48
C VAL A 34 -22.56 5.15 -8.35
N ASN A 35 -22.78 5.02 -9.66
CA ASN A 35 -21.74 5.29 -10.65
C ASN A 35 -21.27 6.73 -10.44
N ARG A 36 -20.20 6.92 -9.67
CA ARG A 36 -19.56 8.22 -9.44
C ARG A 36 -18.55 8.43 -10.54
N THR A 37 -18.94 9.15 -11.57
CA THR A 37 -17.99 9.69 -12.55
C THR A 37 -17.33 10.94 -11.95
N ARG A 38 -16.02 11.09 -12.18
CA ARG A 38 -15.32 12.34 -11.92
C ARG A 38 -15.34 13.16 -13.20
N GLU A 39 -15.74 14.42 -13.12
CA GLU A 39 -15.64 15.36 -14.23
C GLU A 39 -14.18 15.49 -14.71
N ASP A 40 -14.00 15.60 -16.02
CA ASP A 40 -12.67 15.73 -16.63
C ASP A 40 -12.15 17.18 -16.54
N GLU A 41 -11.93 17.62 -15.32
CA GLU A 41 -11.44 18.96 -15.02
C GLU A 41 -9.97 18.95 -14.59
N LYS A 42 -9.21 19.93 -15.06
CA LYS A 42 -7.82 20.16 -14.65
C LYS A 42 -7.79 20.88 -13.32
N VAL A 43 -7.38 20.18 -12.26
CA VAL A 43 -7.13 20.78 -10.94
C VAL A 43 -5.64 21.12 -10.80
N SER A 44 -5.33 22.36 -10.45
CA SER A 44 -3.95 22.79 -10.16
C SER A 44 -3.45 22.13 -8.87
N LYS A 45 -2.16 21.76 -8.85
CA LYS A 45 -1.50 21.17 -7.68
C LYS A 45 -0.29 22.02 -7.32
N ASN A 46 -0.02 22.16 -6.02
CA ASN A 46 1.21 22.77 -5.52
C ASN A 46 2.29 21.68 -5.34
N PRO A 47 3.36 21.65 -6.17
CA PRO A 47 4.42 20.65 -6.08
C PRO A 47 5.19 20.65 -4.75
N GLU A 48 5.34 21.82 -4.10
CA GLU A 48 6.07 21.94 -2.83
C GLU A 48 5.40 21.14 -1.71
N LYS A 49 4.07 21.06 -1.71
CA LYS A 49 3.33 20.23 -0.75
C LYS A 49 3.57 18.73 -0.95
N ILE A 50 3.85 18.30 -2.18
CA ILE A 50 4.02 16.89 -2.54
C ILE A 50 5.41 16.41 -2.10
N LEU A 51 6.43 17.25 -2.27
CA LEU A 51 7.83 16.87 -2.03
C LEU A 51 8.29 17.08 -0.58
N ARG A 52 7.49 17.73 0.27
CA ARG A 52 7.84 18.11 1.66
C ARG A 52 8.46 16.98 2.50
N ASN A 53 8.00 15.74 2.30
CA ASN A 53 8.43 14.59 3.08
C ASN A 53 9.29 13.60 2.26
N ALA A 54 9.57 13.90 0.99
CA ALA A 54 10.29 13.02 0.10
C ALA A 54 11.81 13.26 0.20
N HIS A 55 12.60 12.21 -0.02
CA HIS A 55 14.04 12.36 -0.21
C HIS A 55 14.30 12.87 -1.64
N VAL A 56 14.82 14.09 -1.76
CA VAL A 56 15.00 14.79 -3.03
C VAL A 56 16.43 15.25 -3.25
N ASP A 57 16.80 15.44 -4.52
CA ASP A 57 18.07 16.05 -4.92
C ASP A 57 18.00 17.60 -4.89
N ALA A 58 19.11 18.26 -5.26
CA ALA A 58 19.21 19.72 -5.30
C ALA A 58 18.27 20.38 -6.34
N ASP A 59 17.81 19.63 -7.34
CA ASP A 59 16.85 20.08 -8.35
C ASP A 59 15.39 19.85 -7.90
N GLY A 60 15.17 19.25 -6.73
CA GLY A 60 13.84 18.90 -6.22
C GLY A 60 13.25 17.62 -6.83
N LYS A 61 14.05 16.73 -7.38
CA LYS A 61 13.59 15.44 -7.94
C LYS A 61 13.67 14.34 -6.89
N VAL A 62 12.71 13.42 -6.90
CA VAL A 62 12.68 12.27 -5.98
C VAL A 62 13.80 11.29 -6.31
N ILE A 63 14.60 10.96 -5.30
CA ILE A 63 15.68 9.96 -5.41
C ILE A 63 15.10 8.58 -5.06
N ALA A 64 15.31 7.60 -5.93
CA ALA A 64 14.91 6.21 -5.70
C ALA A 64 16.00 5.26 -6.19
N GLU A 65 16.11 4.09 -5.57
CA GLU A 65 17.03 3.05 -6.03
C GLU A 65 16.57 2.51 -7.39
N LYS A 66 17.52 2.35 -8.32
CA LYS A 66 17.25 1.67 -9.58
C LYS A 66 16.99 0.19 -9.30
N GLY A 67 15.77 -0.26 -9.58
CA GLY A 67 15.41 -1.67 -9.44
C GLY A 67 16.32 -2.56 -10.29
N LYS A 68 16.98 -3.54 -9.66
CA LYS A 68 17.87 -4.52 -10.31
C LYS A 68 17.13 -5.53 -11.23
N TRP A 69 15.82 -5.37 -11.37
CA TRP A 69 14.92 -6.29 -12.07
C TRP A 69 14.84 -6.03 -13.57
N VAL A 70 15.38 -4.90 -14.04
CA VAL A 70 15.53 -4.57 -15.46
C VAL A 70 17.03 -4.39 -15.72
N LYS A 71 17.57 -5.24 -16.61
CA LYS A 71 19.00 -5.45 -16.93
C LYS A 71 19.94 -4.25 -16.71
#